data_AF-A0A349MNC1-F1
#
_entry.id   AF-A0A349MNC1-F1
#
_cell.length_a   1.000
_cell.length_b   1.000
_cell.length_c   1.000
_cell.angle_alpha   90.00
_cell.angle_beta   90.00
_cell.angle_gamma   90.00
#
_symmetry.space_group_name_H-M   'P 1'
#
loop_
_entity.id
_entity.type
_entity.pdbx_description
1 polymer ?
#
loop_
_entity_poly.entity_id
_entity_poly.type
_entity_poly.pdbx_seq_one_letter_code
_entity_poly.pdbx_strand_id
1 'polypeptide(L)'
;MQVRFLKALLIPILFLAACSHAFDQSGCNEDAGIKAIYEGKMPEAYEMLKECEKVDATGIALHHLQALIYYERMGSYKSLKERVEKSQELSCRAALKGHDIAVSAIAFMYLNGSSTAGLEPNDEIRICLTKIPKISLEYVDPKNVEACFSLNPDIDPTYECY
;
A
#
# COMPACT_ATOMS: atom_id res chain seq x y z
N MET A 1 -61.95 50.22 -13.33
CA MET A 1 -60.53 50.31 -12.93
C MET A 1 -60.43 50.15 -11.42
N GLN A 2 -60.16 48.95 -10.93
CA GLN A 2 -59.43 48.69 -9.68
C GLN A 2 -59.18 47.18 -9.58
N VAL A 3 -57.91 46.87 -9.35
CA VAL A 3 -57.23 45.61 -9.66
C VAL A 3 -57.39 44.63 -8.50
N ARG A 4 -57.72 43.38 -8.84
CA ARG A 4 -57.76 42.23 -7.92
C ARG A 4 -56.35 42.00 -7.36
N PHE A 5 -56.16 42.14 -6.06
CA PHE A 5 -54.94 41.67 -5.39
C PHE A 5 -55.15 40.24 -4.87
N LEU A 6 -54.74 39.29 -5.71
CA LEU A 6 -54.47 37.92 -5.32
C LEU A 6 -53.33 37.96 -4.27
N LYS A 7 -53.60 37.60 -3.01
CA LYS A 7 -52.56 37.39 -2.00
C LYS A 7 -51.79 36.11 -2.36
N ALA A 8 -50.80 36.26 -3.23
CA ALA A 8 -49.82 35.20 -3.49
C ALA A 8 -49.00 34.98 -2.21
N LEU A 9 -49.16 33.81 -1.60
CA LEU A 9 -48.22 33.28 -0.61
C LEU A 9 -46.85 33.14 -1.30
N LEU A 10 -45.89 33.98 -0.92
CA LEU A 10 -44.48 33.82 -1.26
C LEU A 10 -43.76 33.30 -0.02
N ILE A 11 -43.65 31.97 0.07
CA ILE A 11 -42.73 31.30 0.99
C ILE A 11 -41.36 31.29 0.29
N PRO A 12 -40.32 31.97 0.79
CA PRO A 12 -38.98 31.78 0.26
C PRO A 12 -38.47 30.42 0.73
N ILE A 13 -38.47 29.43 -0.17
CA ILE A 13 -37.73 28.19 0.00
C ILE A 13 -36.25 28.56 -0.07
N LEU A 14 -35.64 28.77 1.10
CA LEU A 14 -34.20 28.81 1.26
C LEU A 14 -33.66 27.44 0.87
N PHE A 15 -33.23 27.30 -0.39
CA PHE A 15 -32.35 26.22 -0.79
C PHE A 15 -31.03 26.40 -0.03
N LEU A 16 -30.92 25.71 1.11
CA LEU A 16 -29.64 25.33 1.66
C LEU A 16 -28.93 24.54 0.56
N ALA A 17 -28.05 25.22 -0.19
CA ALA A 17 -27.00 24.57 -0.93
C ALA A 17 -26.11 23.89 0.11
N ALA A 18 -26.51 22.70 0.54
CA ALA A 18 -25.62 21.77 1.18
C ALA A 18 -24.58 21.44 0.12
N CYS A 19 -23.40 22.05 0.22
CA CYS A 19 -22.21 21.47 -0.38
C CYS A 19 -22.06 20.08 0.25
N SER A 20 -22.63 19.08 -0.41
CA SER A 20 -22.22 17.70 -0.21
C SER A 20 -20.80 17.61 -0.74
N HIS A 21 -19.83 18.00 0.08
CA HIS A 21 -18.55 17.32 0.03
C HIS A 21 -18.88 15.90 0.49
N ALA A 22 -19.32 15.06 -0.45
CA ALA A 22 -19.10 13.64 -0.36
C ALA A 22 -17.58 13.49 -0.31
N PHE A 23 -17.03 13.60 0.90
CA PHE A 23 -15.73 13.06 1.21
C PHE A 23 -15.97 11.57 1.11
N ASP A 24 -15.85 11.06 -0.13
CA ASP A 24 -15.98 9.66 -0.44
C ASP A 24 -15.02 8.95 0.50
N GLN A 25 -15.58 8.10 1.37
CA GLN A 25 -14.85 7.56 2.50
C GLN A 25 -13.62 6.84 1.97
N SER A 26 -12.48 7.29 2.49
CA SER A 26 -11.11 6.84 2.26
C SER A 26 -11.01 5.32 2.32
N GLY A 27 -11.24 4.67 1.18
CA GLY A 27 -10.85 3.29 0.93
C GLY A 27 -9.51 3.26 0.21
N CYS A 28 -8.86 2.09 0.22
CA CYS A 28 -7.72 1.83 -0.65
C CYS A 28 -8.13 2.06 -2.11
N ASN A 29 -7.56 3.06 -2.78
CA ASN A 29 -7.75 3.31 -4.21
C ASN A 29 -6.43 3.10 -4.94
N GLU A 30 -6.17 1.84 -5.28
CA GLU A 30 -4.90 1.42 -5.88
C GLU A 30 -4.62 2.12 -7.21
N ASP A 31 -5.57 2.07 -8.15
CA ASP A 31 -5.39 2.62 -9.50
C ASP A 31 -5.11 4.13 -9.46
N ALA A 32 -5.88 4.89 -8.69
CA ALA A 32 -5.68 6.32 -8.57
C ALA A 32 -4.36 6.64 -7.86
N GLY A 33 -4.02 5.89 -6.82
CA GLY A 33 -2.77 6.06 -6.07
C GLY A 33 -1.54 5.78 -6.92
N ILE A 34 -1.52 4.68 -7.65
CA ILE A 34 -0.42 4.31 -8.57
C ILE A 34 -0.30 5.33 -9.69
N LYS A 35 -1.43 5.78 -10.26
CA LYS A 35 -1.43 6.86 -11.25
C LYS A 35 -0.83 8.15 -10.69
N ALA A 36 -1.19 8.55 -9.47
CA ALA A 36 -0.65 9.74 -8.83
C ALA A 36 0.87 9.66 -8.63
N ILE A 37 1.42 8.47 -8.33
CA ILE A 37 2.89 8.25 -8.28
C ILE A 37 3.53 8.55 -9.63
N TYR A 38 3.00 8.00 -10.72
CA TYR A 38 3.54 8.23 -12.06
C TYR A 38 3.39 9.69 -12.53
N GLU A 39 2.44 10.43 -11.96
CA GLU A 39 2.26 11.87 -12.18
C GLU A 39 3.14 12.74 -11.26
N GLY A 40 3.95 12.15 -10.37
CA GLY A 40 4.80 12.89 -9.44
C GLY A 40 4.09 13.47 -8.21
N LYS A 41 2.85 13.03 -7.94
CA LYS A 41 1.96 13.54 -6.89
C LYS A 41 2.01 12.67 -5.63
N MET A 42 3.17 12.67 -4.95
CA MET A 42 3.43 11.75 -3.84
C MET A 42 2.49 11.93 -2.63
N PRO A 43 2.15 13.16 -2.18
CA PRO A 43 1.18 13.34 -1.10
C PRO A 43 -0.21 12.80 -1.46
N GLU A 44 -0.69 13.07 -2.67
CA GLU A 44 -1.98 12.57 -3.14
C GLU A 44 -1.98 11.05 -3.27
N ALA A 45 -0.89 10.48 -3.80
CA ALA A 45 -0.72 9.03 -3.86
C ALA A 45 -0.78 8.39 -2.47
N TYR A 46 -0.13 8.98 -1.46
CA TYR A 46 -0.18 8.48 -0.10
C TYR A 46 -1.60 8.48 0.46
N GLU A 47 -2.36 9.57 0.27
CA GLU A 47 -3.73 9.65 0.75
C GLU A 47 -4.65 8.61 0.10
N MET A 48 -4.40 8.27 -1.17
CA MET A 48 -5.14 7.22 -1.90
C MET A 48 -4.74 5.80 -1.50
N LEU A 49 -3.47 5.59 -1.12
CA LEU A 49 -2.92 4.25 -0.83
C LEU A 49 -2.89 3.89 0.66
N LYS A 50 -2.92 4.85 1.59
CA LYS A 50 -2.65 4.57 3.03
C LYS A 50 -3.60 3.53 3.64
N GLU A 51 -4.83 3.43 3.17
CA GLU A 51 -5.81 2.45 3.65
C GLU A 51 -5.62 1.05 3.02
N CYS A 52 -4.75 0.91 2.01
CA CYS A 52 -4.40 -0.38 1.40
C CYS A 52 -3.69 -1.33 2.37
N GLU A 53 -3.07 -0.81 3.43
CA GLU A 53 -2.49 -1.67 4.46
C GLU A 53 -3.55 -2.47 5.24
N LYS A 54 -4.83 -2.05 5.22
CA LYS A 54 -5.91 -2.63 6.04
C LYS A 54 -6.83 -3.58 5.27
N VAL A 55 -6.59 -3.76 3.97
CA VAL A 55 -7.39 -4.60 3.07
C VAL A 55 -6.51 -5.56 2.28
N ASP A 56 -7.12 -6.44 1.49
CA ASP A 56 -6.41 -7.37 0.61
C ASP A 56 -5.90 -6.70 -0.68
N ALA A 57 -5.05 -5.68 -0.52
CA ALA A 57 -4.54 -4.89 -1.63
C ALA A 57 -3.54 -5.67 -2.51
N THR A 58 -3.27 -5.20 -3.73
CA THR A 58 -2.25 -5.81 -4.60
C THR A 58 -0.83 -5.61 -4.04
N GLY A 59 0.10 -6.48 -4.47
CA GLY A 59 1.50 -6.33 -4.10
C GLY A 59 2.13 -5.03 -4.60
N ILE A 60 1.68 -4.52 -5.76
CA ILE A 60 2.11 -3.24 -6.32
C ILE A 60 1.69 -2.07 -5.41
N ALA A 61 0.43 -2.02 -4.98
CA ALA A 61 -0.06 -0.97 -4.09
C ALA A 61 0.68 -0.97 -2.75
N LEU A 62 0.90 -2.15 -2.16
CA LEU A 62 1.68 -2.29 -0.91
C LEU A 62 3.15 -1.89 -1.10
N HIS A 63 3.76 -2.26 -2.21
CA HIS A 63 5.13 -1.85 -2.56
C HIS A 63 5.26 -0.34 -2.73
N HIS A 64 4.28 0.31 -3.33
CA HIS A 64 4.28 1.76 -3.48
C HIS A 64 4.01 2.47 -2.16
N LEU A 65 3.07 1.97 -1.34
CA LEU A 65 2.81 2.51 -0.02
C LEU A 65 4.06 2.45 0.87
N GLN A 66 4.80 1.32 0.87
CA GLN A 66 6.04 1.24 1.64
C GLN A 66 7.07 2.28 1.18
N ALA A 67 7.20 2.50 -0.14
CA ALA A 67 8.15 3.45 -0.68
C ALA A 67 7.81 4.90 -0.26
N LEU A 68 6.52 5.26 -0.29
CA LEU A 68 6.03 6.55 0.19
C LEU A 68 6.31 6.75 1.70
N ILE A 69 6.11 5.71 2.50
CA ILE A 69 6.37 5.76 3.94
C ILE A 69 7.87 5.95 4.22
N TYR A 70 8.73 5.17 3.57
CA TYR A 70 10.15 5.15 3.88
C TYR A 70 10.93 6.31 3.24
N TYR A 71 10.84 6.47 1.91
CA TYR A 71 11.64 7.43 1.15
C TYR A 71 11.04 8.83 1.20
N GLU A 72 9.73 8.95 0.97
CA GLU A 72 9.01 10.23 1.00
C GLU A 72 8.62 10.67 2.41
N ARG A 73 8.88 9.82 3.41
CA ARG A 73 8.67 10.10 4.84
C ARG A 73 7.20 10.40 5.18
N MET A 74 6.26 9.84 4.41
CA MET A 74 4.83 10.04 4.60
C MET A 74 4.31 9.31 5.84
N GLY A 75 3.19 9.77 6.38
CA GLY A 75 2.57 9.24 7.60
C GLY A 75 3.12 9.83 8.90
N SER A 76 2.53 9.41 10.02
CA SER A 76 2.91 9.86 11.35
C SER A 76 3.30 8.67 12.22
N TYR A 77 4.58 8.59 12.55
CA TYR A 77 5.18 7.51 13.35
C TYR A 77 5.89 8.11 14.56
N LYS A 78 5.85 7.43 15.71
CA LYS A 78 6.45 7.89 16.97
C LYS A 78 7.98 7.86 16.93
N SER A 79 8.56 7.07 16.02
CA SER A 79 10.01 6.95 15.86
C SER A 79 10.40 6.57 14.45
N LEU A 80 11.69 6.73 14.12
CA LEU A 80 12.27 6.19 12.89
C LEU A 80 12.09 4.67 12.83
N LYS A 81 12.33 3.96 13.95
CA LYS A 81 12.22 2.50 14.04
C LYS A 81 10.82 2.02 13.62
N GLU A 82 9.76 2.58 14.21
CA GLU A 82 8.38 2.21 13.90
C GLU A 82 8.03 2.42 12.41
N ARG A 83 8.54 3.50 11.80
CA ARG A 83 8.34 3.76 10.37
C ARG A 83 9.06 2.74 9.50
N VAL A 84 10.29 2.37 9.85
CA VAL A 84 11.05 1.36 9.11
C VAL A 84 10.38 -0.01 9.25
N GLU A 85 9.96 -0.40 10.45
CA GLU A 85 9.23 -1.64 10.70
C GLU A 85 7.94 -1.70 9.86
N LYS A 86 7.15 -0.63 9.83
CA LYS A 86 5.96 -0.55 8.97
C LYS A 86 6.29 -0.69 7.48
N SER A 87 7.34 -0.03 7.01
CA SER A 87 7.78 -0.15 5.62
C SER A 87 8.21 -1.58 5.27
N GLN A 88 8.92 -2.25 6.18
CA GLN A 88 9.38 -3.62 5.98
C GLN A 88 8.21 -4.62 6.00
N GLU A 89 7.25 -4.45 6.91
CA GLU A 89 6.01 -5.23 6.95
C GLU A 89 5.27 -5.17 5.59
N LEU A 90 5.08 -3.96 5.06
CA LEU A 90 4.43 -3.76 3.76
C LEU A 90 5.24 -4.35 2.60
N SER A 91 6.57 -4.25 2.64
CA SER A 91 7.45 -4.90 1.65
C SER A 91 7.34 -6.43 1.71
N CYS A 92 7.27 -7.00 2.90
CA CYS A 92 7.08 -8.44 3.08
C CYS A 92 5.73 -8.90 2.52
N ARG A 93 4.64 -8.21 2.87
CA ARG A 93 3.30 -8.51 2.34
C ARG A 93 3.23 -8.39 0.81
N ALA A 94 3.91 -7.40 0.22
CA ALA A 94 4.02 -7.29 -1.22
C ALA A 94 4.77 -8.49 -1.84
N ALA A 95 5.86 -8.94 -1.21
CA ALA A 95 6.62 -10.11 -1.65
C ALA A 95 5.81 -11.41 -1.55
N LEU A 96 5.08 -11.63 -0.45
CA LEU A 96 4.19 -12.77 -0.26
C LEU A 96 3.04 -12.82 -1.29
N LYS A 97 2.67 -11.67 -1.86
CA LYS A 97 1.73 -11.57 -2.99
C LYS A 97 2.40 -11.80 -4.35
N GLY A 98 3.68 -12.15 -4.38
CA GLY A 98 4.44 -12.43 -5.58
C GLY A 98 4.95 -11.20 -6.33
N HIS A 99 4.86 -9.98 -5.77
CA HIS A 99 5.35 -8.78 -6.46
C HIS A 99 6.88 -8.86 -6.62
N ASP A 100 7.35 -8.91 -7.86
CA ASP A 100 8.71 -9.32 -8.21
C ASP A 100 9.80 -8.38 -7.66
N ILE A 101 9.55 -7.07 -7.67
CA ILE A 101 10.46 -6.06 -7.10
C ILE A 101 10.55 -6.24 -5.59
N ALA A 102 9.43 -6.51 -4.91
CA ALA A 102 9.42 -6.74 -3.47
C ALA A 102 10.13 -8.05 -3.11
N VAL A 103 9.91 -9.13 -3.86
CA VAL A 103 10.65 -10.39 -3.72
C VAL A 103 12.15 -10.17 -3.88
N SER A 104 12.56 -9.39 -4.88
CA SER A 104 13.97 -9.05 -5.11
C SER A 104 14.56 -8.21 -3.96
N ALA A 105 13.78 -7.29 -3.40
CA ALA A 105 14.18 -6.49 -2.24
C ALA A 105 14.41 -7.37 -1.00
N ILE A 106 13.51 -8.31 -0.72
CA ILE A 106 13.67 -9.28 0.39
C ILE A 106 14.88 -10.20 0.13
N ALA A 107 15.09 -10.66 -1.11
CA ALA A 107 16.29 -11.44 -1.43
C ALA A 107 17.59 -10.65 -1.18
N PHE A 108 17.60 -9.35 -1.47
CA PHE A 108 18.71 -8.47 -1.13
C PHE A 108 18.89 -8.27 0.39
N MET A 109 17.80 -8.28 1.16
CA MET A 109 17.88 -8.30 2.63
C MET A 109 18.53 -9.59 3.12
N TYR A 110 18.16 -10.75 2.57
CA TYR A 110 18.81 -12.03 2.89
C TYR A 110 20.28 -12.12 2.43
N LEU A 111 20.71 -11.30 1.48
CA LEU A 111 22.13 -11.19 1.12
C LEU A 111 22.96 -10.49 2.20
N ASN A 112 22.42 -9.44 2.82
CA ASN A 112 23.18 -8.54 3.68
C ASN A 112 22.81 -8.65 5.16
N GLY A 113 21.71 -9.31 5.48
CA GLY A 113 21.01 -9.20 6.75
C GLY A 113 20.28 -7.86 6.91
N SER A 114 19.51 -7.74 7.99
CA SER A 114 18.88 -6.49 8.41
C SER A 114 18.68 -6.47 9.91
N SER A 115 19.43 -5.63 10.62
CA SER A 115 19.29 -5.47 12.08
C SER A 115 17.92 -4.92 12.50
N THR A 116 17.23 -4.19 11.61
CA THR A 116 15.89 -3.67 11.91
C THR A 116 14.82 -4.75 11.79
N ALA A 117 14.99 -5.67 10.84
CA ALA A 117 14.11 -6.82 10.69
C ALA A 117 14.50 -8.02 11.57
N GLY A 118 15.61 -7.94 12.32
CA GLY A 118 16.16 -9.09 13.04
C GLY A 118 16.65 -10.21 12.11
N LEU A 119 16.96 -9.88 10.86
CA LEU A 119 17.26 -10.84 9.80
C LEU A 119 18.77 -11.07 9.69
N GLU A 120 19.19 -12.32 9.81
CA GLU A 120 20.55 -12.74 9.47
C GLU A 120 20.67 -13.09 7.97
N PRO A 121 21.85 -12.93 7.36
CA PRO A 121 22.06 -13.36 5.98
C PRO A 121 21.77 -14.86 5.80
N ASN A 122 21.08 -15.22 4.72
CA ASN A 122 20.81 -16.60 4.34
C ASN A 122 20.88 -16.77 2.82
N ASP A 123 21.96 -17.40 2.35
CA ASP A 123 22.21 -17.59 0.93
C ASP A 123 21.22 -18.56 0.26
N GLU A 124 20.71 -19.55 0.99
CA GLU A 124 19.78 -20.54 0.44
C GLU A 124 18.44 -19.89 0.08
N ILE A 125 17.87 -19.12 1.01
CA ILE A 125 16.63 -18.36 0.80
C ILE A 125 16.84 -17.32 -0.30
N ARG A 126 17.95 -16.56 -0.25
CA ARG A 126 18.30 -15.58 -1.28
C ARG A 126 18.34 -16.20 -2.68
N ILE A 127 19.06 -17.32 -2.83
CA ILE A 127 19.20 -18.01 -4.12
C ILE A 127 17.84 -18.54 -4.59
N CYS A 128 17.01 -19.04 -3.67
CA CYS A 128 15.66 -19.48 -3.99
C CYS A 128 14.81 -18.32 -4.55
N LEU A 129 14.69 -17.22 -3.80
CA LEU A 129 13.89 -16.04 -4.19
C LEU A 129 14.33 -15.44 -5.53
N THR A 130 15.63 -15.33 -5.78
CA THR A 130 16.18 -14.75 -7.03
C THR A 130 15.98 -15.63 -8.27
N LYS A 131 15.66 -16.92 -8.09
CA LYS A 131 15.47 -17.88 -9.18
C LYS A 131 14.01 -18.19 -9.50
N ILE A 132 13.07 -17.60 -8.77
CA ILE A 132 11.65 -17.83 -9.04
C ILE A 132 11.32 -17.28 -10.45
N PRO A 133 10.77 -18.10 -11.36
CA PRO A 133 10.38 -17.64 -12.67
C PRO A 133 9.20 -16.66 -12.58
N LYS A 134 9.25 -15.61 -13.39
CA LYS A 134 8.14 -14.67 -13.56
C LYS A 134 6.96 -15.32 -14.25
N ILE A 135 5.75 -15.01 -13.77
CA ILE A 135 4.48 -15.39 -14.38
C ILE A 135 3.84 -14.20 -15.13
N SER A 136 4.25 -12.96 -14.82
CA SER A 136 3.93 -11.75 -15.57
C SER A 136 5.09 -10.75 -15.50
N LEU A 137 4.89 -9.53 -16.02
CA LEU A 137 5.91 -8.49 -15.96
C LEU A 137 6.27 -8.12 -14.50
N GLU A 138 5.26 -7.99 -13.63
CA GLU A 138 5.38 -7.54 -12.23
C GLU A 138 5.26 -8.66 -11.19
N TYR A 139 5.01 -9.91 -11.60
CA TYR A 139 4.72 -11.00 -10.65
C TYR A 139 5.50 -12.28 -10.92
N VAL A 140 5.86 -12.92 -9.80
CA VAL A 140 6.19 -14.35 -9.69
C VAL A 140 5.03 -15.09 -9.01
N ASP A 141 5.05 -16.43 -9.02
CA ASP A 141 4.04 -17.22 -8.31
C ASP A 141 4.21 -17.09 -6.77
N PRO A 142 3.19 -16.59 -6.05
CA PRO A 142 3.21 -16.49 -4.58
C PRO A 142 3.56 -17.80 -3.87
N LYS A 143 3.16 -18.95 -4.42
CA LYS A 143 3.46 -20.26 -3.81
C LYS A 143 4.93 -20.63 -3.88
N ASN A 144 5.64 -20.18 -4.91
CA ASN A 144 7.09 -20.34 -4.96
C ASN A 144 7.80 -19.39 -3.98
N VAL A 145 7.24 -18.21 -3.72
CA VAL A 145 7.77 -17.28 -2.70
C VAL A 145 7.62 -17.89 -1.30
N GLU A 146 6.42 -18.36 -0.96
CA GLU A 146 6.12 -19.07 0.29
C GLU A 146 7.05 -20.28 0.49
N ALA A 147 7.27 -21.08 -0.58
CA ALA A 147 8.19 -22.21 -0.54
C ALA A 147 9.64 -21.80 -0.25
N CYS A 148 10.11 -20.67 -0.79
CA CYS A 148 11.43 -20.15 -0.48
C CYS A 148 11.55 -19.67 0.96
N PHE A 149 10.54 -18.99 1.50
CA PHE A 149 10.54 -18.57 2.91
C PHE A 149 10.44 -19.75 3.88
N SER A 150 9.79 -20.85 3.47
CA SER A 150 9.70 -22.10 4.25
C SER A 150 11.06 -22.75 4.55
N LEU A 151 12.13 -22.32 3.89
CA LEU A 151 13.50 -22.74 4.20
C LEU A 151 14.00 -22.12 5.52
N ASN A 152 13.33 -21.09 6.03
CA ASN A 152 13.50 -20.61 7.41
C ASN A 152 12.47 -21.30 8.32
N PRO A 153 12.88 -22.22 9.21
CA PRO A 153 11.95 -22.93 10.08
C PRO A 153 11.37 -22.07 11.22
N ASP A 154 11.91 -20.87 11.44
CA ASP A 154 11.54 -20.02 12.57
C ASP A 154 10.36 -19.07 12.27
N ILE A 155 9.87 -19.05 11.02
CA ILE A 155 8.78 -18.15 10.57
C ILE A 155 7.59 -18.92 10.03
N ASP A 156 6.41 -18.29 10.04
CA ASP A 156 5.27 -18.73 9.24
C ASP A 156 5.34 -18.11 7.83
N PRO A 157 5.75 -18.86 6.80
CA PRO A 157 5.98 -18.33 5.45
C PRO A 157 4.69 -17.88 4.75
N THR A 158 3.52 -18.11 5.36
CA THR A 158 2.23 -17.59 4.89
C THR A 158 2.09 -16.10 5.18
N TYR A 159 2.71 -15.61 6.25
CA TYR A 159 2.50 -14.25 6.78
C TYR A 159 3.80 -13.47 7.03
N GLU A 160 4.94 -14.16 7.10
CA GLU A 160 6.22 -13.63 7.53
C GLU A 160 7.31 -13.86 6.47
N CYS A 161 8.33 -13.00 6.48
CA CYS A 161 9.46 -13.05 5.53
C CYS A 161 10.83 -13.07 6.22
N TYR A 162 10.89 -12.95 7.55
CA TYR A 162 12.11 -12.90 8.35
C TYR A 162 11.79 -13.18 9.82
#